data_AF-A0A090QD85-F1
#
_entry.id   AF-A0A090QD85-F1
#
_cell.length_a   1.000
_cell.length_b   1.000
_cell.length_c   1.000
_cell.angle_alpha   90.00
_cell.angle_beta   90.00
_cell.angle_gamma   90.00
#
_symmetry.space_group_name_H-M   'P 1'
#
loop_
_entity.id
_entity.type
_entity.pdbx_description
1 polymer ?
#
loop_
_entity_poly.entity_id
_entity_poly.type
_entity_poly.pdbx_seq_one_letter_code
_entity_poly.pdbx_strand_id
1 'polypeptide(L)'
;MKNFNDEIENIGKLSNLAPIFDGIVNEQKYKNSDIKLMWILKDANSTGEDESYDLREAINTLKRDYGVRKDWEKTFNNIIYVTNGILNDAEWEDIPYPKDEPNTVDILQNIAYINIKKVGGGAKSNDKEINDHYQKHKKLLLEQIEEFNPDVVIFGNTYHYFKDDLKLNEMNIFGSCHATIKENRIYLSAYHPNARMKQKVYFDDIMTAYKAFKKVSQNVYSNKTFEKDILKITDHMDLLANNIDVMISKLTNAQKFEKAADMRTLKKNVIKAMEILNKEIN
;
A
#
# COMPACT_ATOMS: atom_id res chain seq x y z
N MET A 1 7.40 -21.18 -10.50
CA MET A 1 8.35 -20.10 -10.10
C MET A 1 9.40 -20.71 -9.19
N LYS A 2 10.56 -20.09 -8.98
CA LYS A 2 11.56 -20.60 -8.01
C LYS A 2 10.90 -20.69 -6.62
N ASN A 3 11.07 -21.84 -5.97
CA ASN A 3 10.77 -22.01 -4.55
C ASN A 3 12.01 -21.63 -3.74
N PHE A 4 11.82 -20.84 -2.67
CA PHE A 4 12.90 -20.30 -1.83
C PHE A 4 13.03 -21.02 -0.47
N ASN A 5 12.44 -22.22 -0.34
CA ASN A 5 12.42 -22.96 0.91
C ASN A 5 13.83 -23.29 1.41
N ASP A 6 14.74 -23.71 0.53
CA ASP A 6 16.11 -24.09 0.93
C ASP A 6 16.87 -22.88 1.49
N GLU A 7 16.71 -21.70 0.89
CA GLU A 7 17.29 -20.46 1.39
C GLU A 7 16.70 -20.06 2.75
N ILE A 8 15.38 -20.18 2.92
CA ILE A 8 14.70 -19.89 4.20
C ILE A 8 15.13 -20.88 5.29
N GLU A 9 15.21 -22.17 4.98
CA GLU A 9 15.65 -23.21 5.90
C GLU A 9 17.10 -22.94 6.36
N ASN A 10 17.98 -22.54 5.44
CA ASN A 10 19.35 -22.17 5.75
C ASN A 10 19.42 -20.94 6.67
N ILE A 11 18.53 -19.96 6.53
CA ILE A 11 18.44 -18.82 7.45
C ILE A 11 18.09 -19.28 8.86
N GLY A 12 17.11 -20.20 9.00
CA GLY A 12 16.75 -20.79 10.29
C GLY A 12 17.92 -21.52 10.93
N LYS A 13 18.61 -22.38 10.17
CA LYS A 13 19.81 -23.12 10.62
C LYS A 13 20.92 -22.18 11.10
N LEU A 14 21.25 -21.14 10.33
CA LEU A 14 22.30 -20.18 10.69
C LEU A 14 21.93 -19.30 11.89
N SER A 15 20.65 -19.06 12.12
CA SER A 15 20.15 -18.26 13.25
C SER A 15 19.87 -19.10 14.49
N ASN A 16 19.94 -20.44 14.39
CA ASN A 16 19.47 -21.37 15.41
C ASN A 16 18.03 -21.07 15.86
N LEU A 17 17.16 -20.76 14.90
CA LEU A 17 15.75 -20.43 15.10
C LEU A 17 14.91 -21.21 14.11
N ALA A 18 13.64 -21.44 14.46
CA ALA A 18 12.72 -22.13 13.57
C ALA A 18 12.40 -21.29 12.32
N PRO A 19 12.60 -21.82 11.10
CA PRO A 19 12.30 -21.10 9.87
C PRO A 19 10.79 -20.99 9.63
N ILE A 20 10.36 -19.84 9.13
CA ILE A 20 8.99 -19.60 8.68
C ILE A 20 9.00 -19.44 7.16
N PHE A 21 8.41 -20.40 6.47
CA PHE A 21 8.37 -20.39 5.00
C PHE A 21 7.29 -19.43 4.49
N ASP A 22 7.62 -18.68 3.44
CA ASP A 22 6.73 -17.71 2.82
C ASP A 22 6.91 -17.68 1.29
N GLY A 23 6.09 -16.89 0.60
CA GLY A 23 6.13 -16.77 -0.85
C GLY A 23 4.75 -16.75 -1.49
N ILE A 24 4.64 -17.33 -2.67
CA ILE A 24 3.36 -17.44 -3.38
C ILE A 24 2.44 -18.43 -2.67
N VAL A 25 1.22 -17.99 -2.35
CA VAL A 25 0.26 -18.80 -1.59
C VAL A 25 -0.21 -20.00 -2.40
N ASN A 26 -0.57 -19.80 -3.67
CA ASN A 26 -0.89 -20.87 -4.61
C ASN A 26 -0.33 -20.51 -6.00
N GLU A 27 0.67 -21.26 -6.47
CA GLU A 27 1.38 -20.95 -7.72
C GLU A 27 0.46 -20.90 -8.95
N GLN A 28 -0.48 -21.83 -9.05
CA GLN A 28 -1.38 -21.89 -10.21
C GLN A 28 -2.32 -20.69 -10.24
N LYS A 29 -2.90 -20.34 -9.09
CA LYS A 29 -3.81 -19.19 -8.97
C LYS A 29 -3.08 -17.86 -9.17
N TYR A 30 -1.91 -17.70 -8.56
CA TYR A 30 -1.07 -16.50 -8.75
C TYR A 30 -0.66 -16.30 -10.21
N LYS A 31 -0.22 -17.39 -10.88
CA LYS A 31 0.17 -17.32 -12.30
C LYS A 31 -1.00 -17.00 -13.23
N ASN A 32 -2.18 -17.51 -12.92
CA ASN A 32 -3.39 -17.30 -13.70
C ASN A 32 -4.10 -15.97 -13.37
N SER A 33 -3.65 -15.24 -12.36
CA SER A 33 -4.18 -13.92 -12.03
C SER A 33 -3.72 -12.89 -13.07
N ASP A 34 -4.67 -12.09 -13.58
CA ASP A 34 -4.37 -10.99 -14.51
C ASP A 34 -3.44 -9.95 -13.88
N ILE A 35 -3.55 -9.77 -12.55
CA ILE A 35 -2.69 -8.91 -11.74
C ILE A 35 -1.97 -9.77 -10.72
N LYS A 36 -0.64 -9.73 -10.72
CA LYS A 36 0.20 -10.38 -9.71
C LYS A 36 0.42 -9.44 -8.54
N LEU A 37 -0.21 -9.75 -7.40
CA LEU A 37 -0.16 -8.91 -6.20
C LEU A 37 0.74 -9.54 -5.12
N MET A 38 1.67 -8.75 -4.59
CA MET A 38 2.58 -9.17 -3.52
C MET A 38 2.46 -8.29 -2.29
N TRP A 39 2.34 -8.92 -1.12
CA TRP A 39 2.40 -8.27 0.19
C TRP A 39 3.76 -8.53 0.85
N ILE A 40 4.34 -7.49 1.45
CA ILE A 40 5.61 -7.56 2.18
C ILE A 40 5.40 -7.02 3.59
N LEU A 41 5.47 -7.88 4.61
CA LEU A 41 5.33 -7.52 6.02
C LEU A 41 6.63 -7.79 6.80
N LYS A 42 6.63 -7.50 8.10
CA LYS A 42 7.84 -7.57 8.95
C LYS A 42 8.19 -9.00 9.32
N ASP A 43 7.27 -9.69 9.97
CA ASP A 43 7.45 -11.02 10.56
C ASP A 43 6.09 -11.74 10.70
N ALA A 44 6.15 -13.06 10.92
CA ALA A 44 4.97 -13.83 11.26
C ALA A 44 4.84 -13.91 12.78
N ASN A 45 3.63 -13.67 13.30
CA ASN A 45 3.36 -13.82 14.73
C ASN A 45 3.36 -15.31 15.07
N SER A 46 4.43 -15.79 15.70
CA SER A 46 4.54 -17.15 16.21
C SER A 46 4.50 -17.08 17.73
N THR A 47 3.56 -17.80 18.36
CA THR A 47 3.46 -17.87 19.83
C THR A 47 4.60 -18.66 20.49
N GLY A 48 5.56 -19.16 19.70
CA GLY A 48 6.84 -19.71 20.13
C GLY A 48 7.88 -19.50 19.04
N GLU A 49 9.09 -19.06 19.43
CA GLU A 49 10.23 -18.86 18.52
C GLU A 49 10.80 -20.20 17.99
N ASP A 50 10.24 -21.32 18.45
CA ASP A 50 10.74 -22.69 18.26
C ASP A 50 9.93 -23.53 17.26
N GLU A 51 8.82 -23.02 16.72
CA GLU A 51 7.98 -23.78 15.77
C GLU A 51 8.18 -23.32 14.33
N SER A 52 8.63 -24.25 13.49
CA SER A 52 8.74 -24.03 12.04
C SER A 52 7.39 -24.32 11.39
N TYR A 53 6.93 -23.43 10.52
CA TYR A 53 5.73 -23.68 9.73
C TYR A 53 5.74 -22.93 8.40
N ASP A 54 4.84 -23.35 7.51
CA ASP A 54 4.63 -22.73 6.22
C ASP A 54 3.48 -21.71 6.28
N LEU A 55 3.81 -20.43 6.13
CA LEU A 55 2.84 -19.36 6.12
C LEU A 55 1.90 -19.43 4.91
N ARG A 56 2.34 -20.00 3.78
CA ARG A 56 1.52 -20.19 2.58
C ARG A 56 0.42 -21.21 2.86
N GLU A 57 0.76 -22.32 3.52
CA GLU A 57 -0.23 -23.32 3.95
C GLU A 57 -1.18 -22.75 5.02
N ALA A 58 -0.65 -21.99 5.98
CA ALA A 58 -1.46 -21.30 6.97
C ALA A 58 -2.47 -20.36 6.31
N ILE A 59 -2.06 -19.57 5.31
CA ILE A 59 -2.94 -18.68 4.54
C ILE A 59 -3.97 -19.48 3.75
N ASN A 60 -3.57 -20.57 3.05
CA ASN A 60 -4.48 -21.44 2.31
C ASN A 60 -5.58 -22.06 3.20
N THR A 61 -5.31 -22.19 4.50
CA THR A 61 -6.23 -22.79 5.48
C THR A 61 -6.88 -21.76 6.40
N LEU A 62 -6.84 -20.46 6.07
CA LEU A 62 -7.47 -19.40 6.88
C LEU A 62 -8.99 -19.44 6.89
N LYS A 63 -9.60 -19.93 5.81
CA LYS A 63 -11.05 -20.00 5.68
C LYS A 63 -11.65 -20.96 6.70
N ARG A 64 -12.71 -20.52 7.36
CA ARG A 64 -13.56 -21.25 8.30
C ARG A 64 -15.01 -20.95 7.98
N ASP A 65 -15.93 -21.75 8.51
CA ASP A 65 -17.38 -21.54 8.29
C ASP A 65 -17.87 -20.19 8.83
N TYR A 66 -17.11 -19.56 9.74
CA TYR A 66 -17.38 -18.23 10.30
C TYR A 66 -16.46 -17.12 9.73
N GLY A 67 -15.84 -17.36 8.58
CA GLY A 67 -14.96 -16.41 7.89
C GLY A 67 -13.48 -16.69 8.09
N VAL A 68 -12.72 -15.71 8.60
CA VAL A 68 -11.28 -15.88 8.83
C VAL A 68 -11.03 -16.56 10.18
N ARG A 69 -10.06 -17.47 10.22
CA ARG A 69 -9.53 -18.09 11.45
C ARG A 69 -9.31 -17.03 12.53
N LYS A 70 -9.76 -17.34 13.75
CA LYS A 70 -9.56 -16.51 14.94
C LYS A 70 -8.07 -16.15 15.13
N ASP A 71 -7.83 -14.93 15.61
CA ASP A 71 -6.54 -14.26 15.82
C ASP A 71 -5.83 -13.78 14.54
N TRP A 72 -6.33 -14.18 13.36
CA TRP A 72 -5.82 -13.75 12.06
C TRP A 72 -6.72 -12.72 11.39
N GLU A 73 -7.97 -12.60 11.83
CA GLU A 73 -8.99 -11.75 11.21
C GLU A 73 -8.60 -10.28 11.15
N LYS A 74 -7.89 -9.76 12.16
CA LYS A 74 -7.51 -8.34 12.20
C LYS A 74 -6.56 -7.95 11.06
N THR A 75 -5.59 -8.80 10.76
CA THR A 75 -4.65 -8.58 9.66
C THR A 75 -5.30 -8.96 8.34
N PHE A 76 -5.86 -10.16 8.26
CA PHE A 76 -6.25 -10.75 6.99
C PHE A 76 -7.57 -10.23 6.45
N ASN A 77 -8.51 -9.73 7.27
CA ASN A 77 -9.68 -9.05 6.72
C ASN A 77 -9.25 -7.82 5.89
N ASN A 78 -8.28 -7.03 6.36
CA ASN A 78 -7.81 -5.86 5.61
C ASN A 78 -7.12 -6.27 4.30
N ILE A 79 -6.31 -7.33 4.33
CA ILE A 79 -5.67 -7.88 3.13
C ILE A 79 -6.72 -8.42 2.15
N ILE A 80 -7.74 -9.15 2.63
CA ILE A 80 -8.83 -9.68 1.79
C ILE A 80 -9.57 -8.57 1.05
N TYR A 81 -9.95 -7.50 1.76
CA TYR A 81 -10.65 -6.38 1.14
C TYR A 81 -9.79 -5.69 0.07
N VAL A 82 -8.56 -5.31 0.41
CA VAL A 82 -7.64 -4.66 -0.54
C VAL A 82 -7.35 -5.58 -1.74
N THR A 83 -7.14 -6.87 -1.50
CA THR A 83 -6.88 -7.85 -2.57
C THR A 83 -8.09 -7.96 -3.50
N ASN A 84 -9.32 -8.01 -2.98
CA ASN A 84 -10.53 -7.99 -3.82
C ASN A 84 -10.63 -6.69 -4.63
N GLY A 85 -10.39 -5.54 -4.00
CA GLY A 85 -10.43 -4.25 -4.70
C GLY A 85 -9.43 -4.18 -5.86
N ILE A 86 -8.22 -4.70 -5.67
CA ILE A 86 -7.18 -4.68 -6.72
C ILE A 86 -7.44 -5.73 -7.80
N LEU A 87 -7.68 -6.99 -7.42
CA LEU A 87 -7.76 -8.10 -8.38
C LEU A 87 -9.08 -8.13 -9.14
N ASN A 88 -10.18 -7.68 -8.53
CA ASN A 88 -11.52 -7.72 -9.12
C ASN A 88 -12.05 -6.32 -9.49
N ASP A 89 -11.25 -5.26 -9.31
CA ASP A 89 -11.68 -3.85 -9.48
C ASP A 89 -12.92 -3.48 -8.64
N ALA A 90 -13.10 -4.16 -7.50
CA ALA A 90 -14.29 -4.02 -6.65
C ALA A 90 -14.24 -2.74 -5.79
N GLU A 91 -15.40 -2.13 -5.56
CA GLU A 91 -15.55 -1.09 -4.55
C GLU A 91 -15.82 -1.69 -3.17
N TRP A 92 -15.68 -0.87 -2.13
CA TRP A 92 -15.82 -1.31 -0.73
C TRP A 92 -17.17 -2.00 -0.47
N GLU A 93 -18.25 -1.40 -0.98
CA GLU A 93 -19.62 -1.82 -0.77
C GLU A 93 -19.95 -3.15 -1.45
N ASP A 94 -19.18 -3.55 -2.47
CA ASP A 94 -19.38 -4.76 -3.25
C ASP A 94 -18.65 -5.97 -2.69
N ILE A 95 -17.78 -5.78 -1.69
CA ILE A 95 -16.98 -6.87 -1.10
C ILE A 95 -17.70 -7.41 0.14
N PRO A 96 -18.21 -8.65 0.09
CA PRO A 96 -18.88 -9.25 1.22
C PRO A 96 -17.93 -9.42 2.41
N TYR A 97 -18.44 -9.19 3.62
CA TYR A 97 -17.66 -9.40 4.82
C TYR A 97 -17.36 -10.90 4.99
N PRO A 98 -16.09 -11.32 5.26
CA PRO A 98 -15.73 -12.74 5.30
C PRO A 98 -16.55 -13.61 6.25
N LYS A 99 -17.11 -13.03 7.31
CA LYS A 99 -17.97 -13.77 8.25
C LYS A 99 -19.34 -14.11 7.65
N ASP A 100 -19.84 -13.27 6.76
CA ASP A 100 -21.13 -13.45 6.10
C ASP A 100 -20.97 -14.31 4.82
N GLU A 101 -19.84 -14.16 4.12
CA GLU A 101 -19.47 -14.95 2.93
C GLU A 101 -18.03 -15.47 3.03
N PRO A 102 -17.80 -16.66 3.64
CA PRO A 102 -16.46 -17.19 3.86
C PRO A 102 -15.62 -17.40 2.60
N ASN A 103 -16.26 -17.59 1.44
CA ASN A 103 -15.54 -17.77 0.17
C ASN A 103 -14.75 -16.52 -0.26
N THR A 104 -15.08 -15.34 0.28
CA THR A 104 -14.28 -14.11 0.06
C THR A 104 -12.83 -14.28 0.52
N VAL A 105 -12.55 -15.19 1.47
CA VAL A 105 -11.19 -15.51 1.96
C VAL A 105 -10.32 -16.16 0.87
N ASP A 106 -10.92 -16.87 -0.09
CA ASP A 106 -10.19 -17.63 -1.12
C ASP A 106 -9.39 -16.71 -2.07
N ILE A 107 -9.68 -15.41 -2.07
CA ILE A 107 -8.91 -14.42 -2.84
C ILE A 107 -7.42 -14.43 -2.46
N LEU A 108 -7.10 -14.76 -1.21
CA LEU A 108 -5.73 -14.82 -0.69
C LEU A 108 -4.86 -15.88 -1.37
N GLN A 109 -5.46 -16.83 -2.10
CA GLN A 109 -4.71 -17.81 -2.87
C GLN A 109 -4.07 -17.21 -4.13
N ASN A 110 -4.48 -16.00 -4.54
CA ASN A 110 -3.98 -15.32 -5.73
C ASN A 110 -2.83 -14.34 -5.44
N ILE A 111 -2.26 -14.33 -4.22
CA ILE A 111 -1.21 -13.40 -3.84
C ILE A 111 0.13 -14.09 -3.53
N ALA A 112 1.19 -13.31 -3.64
CA ALA A 112 2.43 -13.58 -2.92
C ALA A 112 2.40 -12.86 -1.57
N TYR A 113 2.86 -13.52 -0.52
CA TYR A 113 2.98 -12.96 0.81
C TYR A 113 4.35 -13.32 1.35
N ILE A 114 5.18 -12.32 1.65
CA ILE A 114 6.48 -12.53 2.28
C ILE A 114 6.65 -11.65 3.51
N ASN A 115 7.52 -12.09 4.41
CA ASN A 115 8.04 -11.30 5.52
C ASN A 115 9.53 -10.99 5.33
N ILE A 116 10.00 -9.90 5.93
CA ILE A 116 11.43 -9.58 6.02
C ILE A 116 12.15 -10.63 6.89
N LYS A 117 11.60 -10.91 8.07
CA LYS A 117 12.12 -11.91 9.00
C LYS A 117 11.59 -13.29 8.60
N LYS A 118 12.51 -14.21 8.34
CA LYS A 118 12.24 -15.60 7.89
C LYS A 118 12.22 -16.62 9.02
N VAL A 119 12.12 -16.15 10.26
CA VAL A 119 12.10 -16.95 11.49
C VAL A 119 11.04 -16.40 12.43
N GLY A 120 10.66 -17.18 13.45
CA GLY A 120 9.58 -16.82 14.38
C GLY A 120 9.71 -15.41 14.97
N GLY A 121 8.62 -14.65 14.94
CA GLY A 121 8.48 -13.34 15.56
C GLY A 121 7.59 -13.37 16.79
N GLY A 122 7.71 -12.36 17.66
CA GLY A 122 6.82 -12.19 18.81
C GLY A 122 5.65 -11.25 18.52
N ALA A 123 4.79 -11.03 19.53
CA ALA A 123 3.63 -10.13 19.41
C ALA A 123 3.97 -8.65 19.12
N LYS A 124 5.25 -8.27 19.23
CA LYS A 124 5.77 -6.94 18.90
C LYS A 124 7.02 -7.10 18.04
N SER A 125 7.04 -6.44 16.89
CA SER A 125 8.24 -6.35 16.04
C SER A 125 9.22 -5.32 16.61
N ASN A 126 10.50 -5.66 16.75
CA ASN A 126 11.56 -4.71 17.05
C ASN A 126 12.16 -4.15 15.74
N ASP A 127 12.07 -2.85 15.50
CA ASP A 127 12.48 -2.26 14.22
C ASP A 127 13.97 -2.46 13.89
N LYS A 128 14.84 -2.47 14.92
CA LYS A 128 16.27 -2.75 14.77
C LYS A 128 16.48 -4.20 14.33
N GLU A 129 15.78 -5.13 14.96
CA GLU A 129 15.87 -6.56 14.63
C GLU A 129 15.39 -6.82 13.20
N ILE A 130 14.27 -6.23 12.79
CA ILE A 130 13.77 -6.32 11.42
C ILE A 130 14.78 -5.73 10.43
N ASN A 131 15.40 -4.59 10.76
CA ASN A 131 16.46 -4.03 9.93
C ASN A 131 17.67 -4.98 9.83
N ASP A 132 18.08 -5.60 10.94
CA ASP A 132 19.20 -6.55 10.96
C ASP A 132 18.89 -7.78 10.08
N HIS A 133 17.67 -8.31 10.12
CA HIS A 133 17.22 -9.37 9.21
C HIS A 133 17.16 -8.91 7.75
N TYR A 134 16.66 -7.70 7.50
CA TYR A 134 16.65 -7.13 6.16
C TYR A 134 18.08 -7.05 5.61
N GLN A 135 19.03 -6.44 6.32
CA GLN A 135 20.40 -6.29 5.82
C GLN A 135 21.09 -7.63 5.58
N LYS A 136 20.85 -8.64 6.44
CA LYS A 136 21.40 -9.99 6.28
C LYS A 136 20.81 -10.75 5.10
N HIS A 137 19.53 -10.54 4.79
CA HIS A 137 18.78 -11.37 3.85
C HIS A 137 18.20 -10.60 2.66
N LYS A 138 18.59 -9.33 2.45
CA LYS A 138 18.04 -8.49 1.38
C LYS A 138 18.20 -9.10 -0.01
N LYS A 139 19.30 -9.83 -0.25
CA LYS A 139 19.49 -10.55 -1.52
C LYS A 139 18.33 -11.51 -1.80
N LEU A 140 17.96 -12.34 -0.81
CA LEU A 140 16.82 -13.26 -0.90
C LEU A 140 15.51 -12.48 -1.12
N LEU A 141 15.28 -11.40 -0.36
CA LEU A 141 14.05 -10.61 -0.46
C LEU A 141 13.90 -9.96 -1.85
N LEU A 142 14.99 -9.44 -2.41
CA LEU A 142 15.01 -8.84 -3.75
C LEU A 142 14.84 -9.93 -4.83
N GLU A 143 15.46 -11.09 -4.68
CA GLU A 143 15.25 -12.24 -5.56
C GLU A 143 13.80 -12.73 -5.54
N GLN A 144 13.13 -12.74 -4.37
CA GLN A 144 11.70 -13.06 -4.28
C GLN A 144 10.84 -12.06 -5.07
N ILE A 145 11.13 -10.75 -4.96
CA ILE A 145 10.41 -9.72 -5.72
C ILE A 145 10.65 -9.88 -7.23
N GLU A 146 11.89 -10.15 -7.64
CA GLU A 146 12.25 -10.33 -9.04
C GLU A 146 11.60 -11.58 -9.64
N GLU A 147 11.72 -12.73 -8.97
CA GLU A 147 11.22 -14.01 -9.46
C GLU A 147 9.69 -14.09 -9.45
N PHE A 148 9.04 -13.61 -8.38
CA PHE A 148 7.57 -13.62 -8.33
C PHE A 148 6.98 -12.62 -9.33
N ASN A 149 7.78 -11.63 -9.75
CA ASN A 149 7.45 -10.64 -10.75
C ASN A 149 6.04 -10.03 -10.57
N PRO A 150 5.74 -9.42 -9.41
CA PRO A 150 4.43 -8.82 -9.16
C PRO A 150 4.21 -7.58 -10.04
N ASP A 151 2.96 -7.31 -10.39
CA ASP A 151 2.53 -6.05 -11.00
C ASP A 151 2.31 -4.97 -9.92
N VAL A 152 1.93 -5.40 -8.72
CA VAL A 152 1.68 -4.54 -7.56
C VAL A 152 2.39 -5.11 -6.32
N VAL A 153 3.18 -4.28 -5.64
CA VAL A 153 3.81 -4.59 -4.35
C VAL A 153 3.23 -3.69 -3.27
N ILE A 154 2.73 -4.28 -2.19
CA ILE A 154 2.23 -3.56 -1.02
C ILE A 154 3.13 -3.82 0.18
N PHE A 155 3.79 -2.76 0.63
CA PHE A 155 4.57 -2.75 1.86
C PHE A 155 3.65 -2.46 3.05
N GLY A 156 3.49 -3.43 3.96
CA GLY A 156 2.79 -3.25 5.23
C GLY A 156 3.70 -2.64 6.29
N ASN A 157 3.95 -1.33 6.19
CA ASN A 157 4.91 -0.59 7.03
C ASN A 157 6.36 -1.13 6.93
N THR A 158 6.78 -1.45 5.70
CA THR A 158 8.10 -2.04 5.39
C THR A 158 8.84 -1.32 4.26
N TYR A 159 8.23 -0.32 3.62
CA TYR A 159 8.78 0.37 2.44
C TYR A 159 10.20 0.95 2.67
N HIS A 160 10.43 1.53 3.85
CA HIS A 160 11.68 2.22 4.18
C HIS A 160 12.90 1.30 4.16
N TYR A 161 12.74 -0.01 4.30
CA TYR A 161 13.83 -0.97 4.15
C TYR A 161 14.25 -1.15 2.69
N PHE A 162 13.29 -1.11 1.76
CA PHE A 162 13.50 -1.49 0.36
C PHE A 162 13.80 -0.32 -0.58
N LYS A 163 13.39 0.90 -0.22
CA LYS A 163 13.35 2.06 -1.13
C LYS A 163 14.68 2.32 -1.87
N ASP A 164 15.81 2.18 -1.18
CA ASP A 164 17.13 2.51 -1.71
C ASP A 164 17.68 1.36 -2.57
N ASP A 165 17.52 0.11 -2.11
CA ASP A 165 17.94 -1.09 -2.86
C ASP A 165 17.10 -1.27 -4.14
N LEU A 166 15.80 -0.98 -4.09
CA LEU A 166 14.90 -0.98 -5.25
C LEU A 166 15.01 0.28 -6.10
N LYS A 167 15.73 1.32 -5.64
CA LYS A 167 15.85 2.63 -6.29
C LYS A 167 14.50 3.18 -6.73
N LEU A 168 13.56 3.27 -5.78
CA LEU A 168 12.21 3.74 -6.04
C LEU A 168 12.16 5.26 -6.18
N ASN A 169 11.24 5.73 -7.02
CA ASN A 169 10.95 7.15 -7.19
C ASN A 169 10.32 7.71 -5.91
N GLU A 170 10.22 9.04 -5.83
CA GLU A 170 9.49 9.69 -4.74
C GLU A 170 8.04 9.20 -4.67
N MET A 171 7.56 9.04 -3.45
CA MET A 171 6.24 8.51 -3.14
C MET A 171 5.21 9.64 -3.11
N ASN A 172 4.12 9.47 -3.82
CA ASN A 172 2.96 10.36 -3.81
C ASN A 172 2.02 9.96 -2.66
N ILE A 173 1.37 10.93 -2.01
CA ILE A 173 0.61 10.72 -0.77
C ILE A 173 -0.89 10.63 -1.06
N PHE A 174 -1.55 9.58 -0.54
CA PHE A 174 -2.98 9.32 -0.66
C PHE A 174 -3.54 8.90 0.71
N GLY A 175 -3.83 9.90 1.55
CA GLY A 175 -4.23 9.65 2.93
C GLY A 175 -3.12 8.96 3.70
N SER A 176 -3.40 7.77 4.23
CA SER A 176 -2.43 6.92 4.96
C SER A 176 -1.59 6.00 4.06
N CYS A 177 -1.87 5.92 2.77
CA CYS A 177 -1.12 5.13 1.80
C CYS A 177 -0.29 6.05 0.91
N HIS A 178 0.96 5.69 0.63
CA HIS A 178 1.76 6.37 -0.38
C HIS A 178 2.04 5.45 -1.57
N ALA A 179 2.27 6.00 -2.76
CA ALA A 179 2.47 5.20 -3.95
C ALA A 179 3.47 5.80 -4.94
N THR A 180 4.14 4.90 -5.66
CA THR A 180 5.00 5.25 -6.78
C THR A 180 4.96 4.13 -7.83
N ILE A 181 5.50 4.41 -9.01
CA ILE A 181 5.62 3.44 -10.10
C ILE A 181 7.05 3.41 -10.61
N LYS A 182 7.52 2.21 -10.96
CA LYS A 182 8.80 2.00 -11.62
C LYS A 182 8.71 0.78 -12.50
N GLU A 183 9.16 0.90 -13.75
CA GLU A 183 9.21 -0.22 -14.72
C GLU A 183 7.85 -0.94 -14.82
N ASN A 184 6.77 -0.16 -14.91
CA ASN A 184 5.36 -0.62 -14.92
C ASN A 184 4.87 -1.36 -13.66
N ARG A 185 5.69 -1.52 -12.63
CA ARG A 185 5.29 -2.06 -11.34
C ARG A 185 4.85 -0.95 -10.39
N ILE A 186 3.68 -1.11 -9.79
CA ILE A 186 3.14 -0.20 -8.78
C ILE A 186 3.65 -0.62 -7.40
N TYR A 187 4.16 0.34 -6.64
CA TYR A 187 4.62 0.14 -5.27
C TYR A 187 3.78 0.99 -4.33
N LEU A 188 3.13 0.33 -3.36
CA LEU A 188 2.26 0.95 -2.36
C LEU A 188 2.91 0.82 -0.99
N SER A 189 3.10 1.93 -0.28
CA SER A 189 3.52 1.99 1.11
C SER A 189 2.31 2.27 1.99
N ALA A 190 1.73 1.22 2.57
CA ALA A 190 0.60 1.32 3.48
C ALA A 190 1.05 1.13 4.93
N TYR A 191 0.20 1.51 5.89
CA TYR A 191 0.38 1.02 7.25
C TYR A 191 0.27 -0.52 7.32
N HIS A 192 0.77 -1.09 8.41
CA HIS A 192 0.59 -2.52 8.68
C HIS A 192 -0.92 -2.87 8.67
N PRO A 193 -1.36 -4.01 8.11
CA PRO A 193 -2.78 -4.32 8.00
C PRO A 193 -3.52 -4.38 9.34
N ASN A 194 -2.83 -4.73 10.45
CA ASN A 194 -3.39 -4.65 11.82
C ASN A 194 -3.27 -3.24 12.47
N ALA A 195 -3.09 -2.17 11.70
CA ALA A 195 -3.04 -0.81 12.23
C ALA A 195 -4.38 -0.41 12.86
N ARG A 196 -4.34 0.45 13.87
CA ARG A 196 -5.53 0.98 14.54
C ARG A 196 -6.21 2.05 13.68
N MET A 197 -6.86 1.63 12.60
CA MET A 197 -7.66 2.50 11.76
C MET A 197 -8.94 1.81 11.29
N LYS A 198 -9.89 2.61 10.82
CA LYS A 198 -11.13 2.07 10.24
C LYS A 198 -10.80 1.32 8.96
N GLN A 199 -11.28 0.09 8.85
CA GLN A 199 -11.00 -0.78 7.70
C GLN A 199 -11.35 -0.13 6.36
N LYS A 200 -12.49 0.56 6.26
CA LYS A 200 -12.88 1.29 5.03
C LYS A 200 -11.87 2.37 4.65
N VAL A 201 -11.34 3.13 5.62
CA VAL A 201 -10.33 4.16 5.34
C VAL A 201 -9.02 3.54 4.85
N TYR A 202 -8.60 2.42 5.46
CA TYR A 202 -7.43 1.66 5.01
C TYR A 202 -7.59 1.19 3.56
N PHE A 203 -8.77 0.66 3.22
CA PHE A 203 -9.12 0.24 1.88
C PHE A 203 -9.15 1.42 0.90
N ASP A 204 -9.91 2.48 1.20
CA ASP A 204 -10.13 3.64 0.33
C ASP A 204 -8.79 4.33 0.00
N ASP A 205 -7.90 4.51 0.98
CA ASP A 205 -6.59 5.14 0.78
C ASP A 205 -5.71 4.32 -0.17
N ILE A 206 -5.63 3.00 0.04
CA ILE A 206 -4.86 2.10 -0.83
C ILE A 206 -5.45 2.03 -2.23
N MET A 207 -6.78 1.93 -2.35
CA MET A 207 -7.46 1.85 -3.65
C MET A 207 -7.36 3.15 -4.43
N THR A 208 -7.41 4.31 -3.77
CA THR A 208 -7.19 5.61 -4.41
C THR A 208 -5.78 5.68 -4.99
N ALA A 209 -4.77 5.28 -4.22
CA ALA A 209 -3.39 5.23 -4.67
C ALA A 209 -3.20 4.27 -5.85
N TYR A 210 -3.70 3.04 -5.73
CA TYR A 210 -3.63 2.03 -6.79
C TYR A 210 -4.30 2.51 -8.08
N LYS A 211 -5.53 3.02 -8.03
CA LYS A 211 -6.28 3.49 -9.21
C LYS A 211 -5.58 4.66 -9.90
N ALA A 212 -4.91 5.54 -9.15
CA ALA A 212 -4.13 6.63 -9.73
C ALA A 212 -2.97 6.09 -10.60
N PHE A 213 -2.20 5.12 -10.08
CA PHE A 213 -1.05 4.57 -10.79
C PHE A 213 -1.39 3.49 -11.82
N LYS A 214 -2.52 2.78 -11.68
CA LYS A 214 -3.07 1.86 -12.70
C LYS A 214 -3.34 2.61 -14.01
N LYS A 215 -3.88 3.84 -13.94
CA LYS A 215 -4.10 4.69 -15.12
C LYS A 215 -2.81 5.10 -15.81
N VAL A 216 -1.77 5.38 -15.02
CA VAL A 216 -0.44 5.73 -15.53
C VAL A 216 0.22 4.52 -16.19
N SER A 217 0.21 3.35 -15.55
CA SER A 217 0.82 2.13 -16.11
C SER A 217 0.16 1.68 -17.41
N GLN A 218 -1.14 1.93 -17.56
CA GLN A 218 -1.89 1.62 -18.78
C GLN A 218 -1.78 2.73 -19.86
N ASN A 219 -0.99 3.80 -19.64
CA ASN A 219 -0.93 4.98 -20.51
C ASN A 219 -2.31 5.62 -20.81
N VAL A 220 -3.27 5.46 -19.90
CA VAL A 220 -4.65 5.96 -20.08
C VAL A 220 -4.77 7.45 -19.69
N TYR A 221 -3.77 8.00 -18.99
CA TYR A 221 -3.72 9.41 -18.66
C TYR A 221 -3.12 10.23 -19.80
N SER A 222 -3.95 10.51 -20.81
CA SER A 222 -3.56 11.30 -21.98
C SER A 222 -3.29 12.77 -21.64
N ASN A 223 -2.52 13.47 -22.49
CA ASN A 223 -2.35 14.93 -22.40
C ASN A 223 -3.68 15.66 -22.31
N LYS A 224 -4.69 15.23 -23.09
CA LYS A 224 -6.04 15.82 -23.04
C LYS A 224 -6.73 15.65 -21.68
N THR A 225 -6.51 14.52 -21.01
CA THR A 225 -7.04 14.29 -19.65
C THR A 225 -6.31 15.18 -18.64
N PHE A 226 -4.98 15.29 -18.75
CA PHE A 226 -4.16 16.18 -17.94
C PHE A 226 -4.61 17.65 -18.06
N GLU A 227 -4.74 18.16 -19.29
CA GLU A 227 -5.20 19.52 -19.57
C GLU A 227 -6.58 19.79 -18.95
N LYS A 228 -7.52 18.85 -19.09
CA LYS A 228 -8.87 18.97 -18.52
C LYS A 228 -8.84 19.04 -17.00
N ASP A 229 -8.00 18.26 -16.34
CA ASP A 229 -7.93 18.25 -14.88
C ASP A 229 -7.17 19.47 -14.35
N ILE A 230 -6.14 19.96 -15.05
CA ILE A 230 -5.52 21.25 -14.72
C ILE A 230 -6.54 22.39 -14.83
N LEU A 231 -7.37 22.43 -15.88
CA LEU A 231 -8.40 23.46 -16.05
C LEU A 231 -9.41 23.47 -14.89
N LYS A 232 -9.85 22.29 -14.44
CA LYS A 232 -10.74 22.20 -13.26
C LYS A 232 -10.06 22.70 -11.98
N ILE A 233 -8.77 22.41 -11.81
CA ILE A 233 -8.01 22.85 -10.64
C ILE A 233 -7.91 24.38 -10.65
N THR A 234 -7.58 24.98 -11.80
CA THR A 234 -7.47 26.44 -11.93
C THR A 234 -8.82 27.13 -11.71
N ASP A 235 -9.93 26.57 -12.22
CA ASP A 235 -11.29 27.06 -11.93
C ASP A 235 -11.60 27.06 -10.42
N HIS A 236 -11.25 26.00 -9.70
CA HIS A 236 -11.44 25.93 -8.25
C HIS A 236 -10.54 26.93 -7.50
N MET A 237 -9.31 27.14 -7.96
CA MET A 237 -8.40 28.11 -7.36
C MET A 237 -8.86 29.55 -7.59
N ASP A 238 -9.45 29.84 -8.75
CA ASP A 238 -10.12 31.12 -9.04
C ASP A 238 -11.28 31.37 -8.06
N LEU A 239 -12.13 30.37 -7.86
CA LEU A 239 -13.23 30.46 -6.89
C LEU A 239 -12.70 30.70 -5.46
N LEU A 240 -11.63 30.01 -5.07
CA LEU A 240 -10.98 30.22 -3.78
C LEU A 240 -10.42 31.65 -3.65
N ALA A 241 -9.76 32.16 -4.68
CA ALA A 241 -9.22 33.52 -4.68
C ALA A 241 -10.33 34.57 -4.51
N ASN A 242 -11.48 34.37 -5.17
CA ASN A 242 -12.68 35.22 -5.00
C ASN A 242 -13.26 35.14 -3.58
N ASN A 243 -13.33 33.95 -3.00
CA ASN A 243 -13.77 33.77 -1.61
C ASN A 243 -12.83 34.46 -0.60
N ILE A 244 -11.53 34.45 -0.89
CA ILE A 244 -10.53 35.17 -0.09
C ILE A 244 -10.78 36.69 -0.15
N ASP A 245 -11.13 37.25 -1.32
CA ASP A 245 -11.48 38.69 -1.43
C ASP A 245 -12.68 39.08 -0.56
N VAL A 246 -13.73 38.24 -0.56
CA VAL A 246 -14.90 38.45 0.31
C VAL A 246 -14.49 38.44 1.78
N MET A 247 -13.59 37.54 2.18
CA MET A 247 -13.04 37.49 3.54
C MET A 247 -12.19 38.72 3.88
N ILE A 248 -11.33 39.18 2.98
CA ILE A 248 -10.52 40.40 3.15
C ILE A 248 -11.42 41.61 3.39
N SER A 249 -12.52 41.74 2.62
CA SER A 249 -13.49 42.81 2.80
C SER A 249 -14.15 42.76 4.18
N LYS A 250 -14.64 41.60 4.60
CA LYS A 250 -15.23 41.39 5.94
C LYS A 250 -14.25 41.70 7.08
N LEU A 251 -12.99 41.26 6.96
CA LEU A 251 -11.95 41.52 7.96
C LEU A 251 -11.58 43.00 8.04
N THR A 252 -11.51 43.68 6.89
CA THR A 252 -11.21 45.11 6.81
C THR A 252 -12.35 45.92 7.46
N ASN A 253 -13.61 45.58 7.17
CA ASN A 253 -14.78 46.23 7.79
C ASN A 253 -14.82 46.00 9.31
N ALA A 254 -14.36 44.84 9.77
CA ALA A 254 -14.21 44.52 11.19
C ALA A 254 -12.91 45.07 11.82
N GLN A 255 -12.15 45.90 11.10
CA GLN A 255 -10.87 46.49 11.53
C GLN A 255 -9.79 45.47 11.93
N LYS A 256 -9.87 44.23 11.41
CA LYS A 256 -8.90 43.14 11.63
C LYS A 256 -7.81 43.18 10.56
N PHE A 257 -7.05 44.28 10.49
CA PHE A 257 -6.13 44.56 9.38
C PHE A 257 -4.98 43.56 9.24
N GLU A 258 -4.44 43.06 10.35
CA GLU A 258 -3.39 42.04 10.35
C GLU A 258 -3.86 40.75 9.66
N LYS A 259 -5.03 40.23 10.08
CA LYS A 259 -5.65 39.06 9.43
C LYS A 259 -5.99 39.32 7.96
N ALA A 260 -6.40 40.53 7.61
CA ALA A 260 -6.64 40.89 6.22
C ALA A 260 -5.34 40.89 5.38
N ALA A 261 -4.21 41.25 5.97
CA ALA A 261 -2.90 41.18 5.31
C ALA A 261 -2.47 39.72 5.10
N ASP A 262 -2.67 38.83 6.08
CA ASP A 262 -2.41 37.40 5.93
C ASP A 262 -3.23 36.80 4.77
N MET A 263 -4.51 37.15 4.68
CA MET A 263 -5.38 36.69 3.60
C MET A 263 -4.95 37.21 2.23
N ARG A 264 -4.44 38.45 2.12
CA ARG A 264 -3.86 38.96 0.86
C ARG A 264 -2.63 38.16 0.44
N THR A 265 -1.77 37.81 1.38
CA THR A 265 -0.60 36.96 1.13
C THR A 265 -1.04 35.58 0.65
N LEU A 266 -2.03 34.97 1.29
CA LEU A 266 -2.61 33.70 0.86
C LEU A 266 -3.15 33.78 -0.58
N LYS A 267 -3.92 34.82 -0.90
CA LYS A 267 -4.44 35.04 -2.27
C LYS A 267 -3.31 35.10 -3.30
N LYS A 268 -2.25 35.85 -3.01
CA LYS A 268 -1.09 35.97 -3.91
C LYS A 268 -0.43 34.61 -4.17
N ASN A 269 -0.34 33.76 -3.15
CA ASN A 269 0.20 32.41 -3.30
C ASN A 269 -0.72 31.52 -4.15
N VAL A 270 -2.04 31.61 -3.98
CA VAL A 270 -3.02 30.89 -4.83
C VAL A 270 -2.87 31.30 -6.30
N ILE A 271 -2.86 32.61 -6.59
CA ILE A 271 -2.69 33.12 -7.96
C ILE A 271 -1.38 32.65 -8.57
N LYS A 272 -0.26 32.77 -7.83
CA LYS A 272 1.05 32.31 -8.31
C LYS A 272 1.05 30.81 -8.64
N ALA A 273 0.38 29.99 -7.83
CA ALA A 273 0.26 28.56 -8.11
C ALA A 273 -0.59 28.28 -9.37
N MET A 274 -1.67 29.04 -9.60
CA MET A 274 -2.43 28.94 -10.85
C MET A 274 -1.60 29.32 -12.08
N GLU A 275 -0.78 30.39 -12.00
CA GLU A 275 0.11 30.80 -13.09
C GLU A 275 1.13 29.71 -13.46
N ILE A 276 1.60 28.94 -12.46
CA ILE A 276 2.50 27.81 -12.69
C ILE A 276 1.75 26.69 -13.43
N LEU A 277 0.57 26.31 -12.94
CA LEU A 277 -0.23 25.24 -13.55
C LEU A 277 -0.64 25.56 -14.99
N ASN A 278 -1.03 26.81 -15.26
CA ASN A 278 -1.39 27.23 -16.61
C ASN A 278 -0.21 27.18 -17.61
N LYS A 279 1.05 27.21 -17.15
CA LYS A 279 2.22 27.04 -18.03
C LYS A 279 2.43 25.58 -18.46
N GLU A 280 1.88 24.61 -17.73
CA GLU A 280 2.00 23.18 -18.07
C GLU A 280 1.07 22.77 -19.23
N ILE A 281 0.13 23.65 -19.64
CA ILE A 281 -0.82 23.41 -20.75
C ILE A 281 -0.51 24.25 -22.01
N ASN A 282 0.41 25.24 -21.93
CA ASN A 282 0.77 26.12 -23.05
C ASN A 282 2.08 25.70 -23.70
#